data_AF-A0A5E7WE77-F1
#
_entry.id   AF-A0A5E7WE77-F1
#
_cell.length_a   1.000
_cell.length_b   1.000
_cell.length_c   1.000
_cell.angle_alpha   90.00
_cell.angle_beta   90.00
_cell.angle_gamma   90.00
#
_symmetry.space_group_name_H-M   'P 1'
#
loop_
_entity.id
_entity.type
_entity.pdbx_description
1 polymer ?
#
loop_
_entity_poly.entity_id
_entity_poly.type
_entity_poly.pdbx_seq_one_letter_code
_entity_poly.pdbx_strand_id
1 'polypeptide(L)'
;MTSIPANLPHRHVDHETGHILHVDPITGDIIARKDMIRRKGPEAQYQAWAAQRRADANLTTDHATAQASLSKVVPVVEAVDPITKKSRGRPKTIFKNPAAAFMPFLVGPSVEQLACTGDKQDEEDDDHIAARAWVDDIIHGSILTSAKTSNGKINVKARAVIRALFLSEISAEACQTCEYSLRTAQRIAKAACHAAHGIASYIERHPALKAELEAELAVEALFRAS
;
A
#
# COMPACT_ATOMS: atom_id res chain seq x y z
N MET A 1 4.42 -23.74 -34.70
CA MET A 1 3.35 -23.38 -33.75
C MET A 1 2.87 -24.65 -33.08
N THR A 2 3.30 -24.92 -31.85
CA THR A 2 2.81 -26.06 -31.06
C THR A 2 2.01 -25.49 -29.89
N SER A 3 0.69 -25.51 -30.00
CA SER A 3 -0.22 -25.11 -28.93
C SER A 3 -0.05 -26.05 -27.73
N ILE A 4 0.32 -25.49 -26.58
CA ILE A 4 0.31 -26.21 -25.31
C ILE A 4 -1.17 -26.46 -24.96
N PRO A 5 -1.64 -27.71 -24.82
CA PRO A 5 -3.02 -27.95 -24.40
C PRO A 5 -3.19 -27.43 -22.97
N ALA A 6 -4.15 -26.53 -22.77
CA ALA A 6 -4.48 -25.90 -21.50
C ALA A 6 -5.27 -26.84 -20.57
N ASN A 7 -4.82 -28.09 -20.43
CA ASN A 7 -5.45 -29.05 -19.54
C ASN A 7 -4.60 -29.18 -18.27
N LEU A 8 -4.78 -28.20 -17.39
CA LEU A 8 -4.20 -28.24 -16.04
C LEU A 8 -5.13 -29.10 -15.16
N PRO A 9 -4.60 -30.09 -14.42
CA PRO A 9 -5.42 -30.96 -13.59
C PRO A 9 -6.13 -30.14 -12.50
N HIS A 10 -7.44 -30.36 -12.34
CA HIS A 10 -8.24 -29.69 -11.33
C HIS A 10 -7.88 -30.23 -9.93
N ARG A 11 -7.80 -29.32 -8.95
CA ARG A 11 -7.55 -29.67 -7.55
C ARG A 11 -8.89 -29.92 -6.88
N HIS A 12 -9.11 -31.14 -6.40
CA HIS A 12 -10.24 -31.49 -5.57
C HIS A 12 -9.77 -31.65 -4.12
N VAL A 13 -10.51 -31.08 -3.18
CA VAL A 13 -10.21 -31.23 -1.75
C VAL A 13 -11.22 -32.20 -1.20
N ASP A 14 -10.76 -33.36 -0.72
CA ASP A 14 -11.61 -34.27 0.01
C ASP A 14 -11.74 -33.76 1.45
N HIS A 15 -12.97 -33.43 1.84
CA HIS A 15 -13.27 -32.81 3.13
C HIS A 15 -13.38 -33.82 4.28
N GLU A 16 -13.45 -35.12 3.99
CA GLU A 16 -13.51 -36.16 5.02
C GLU A 16 -12.11 -36.58 5.48
N THR A 17 -11.13 -36.59 4.57
CA THR A 17 -9.72 -36.95 4.87
C THR A 17 -8.77 -35.76 4.93
N GLY A 18 -9.19 -34.58 4.46
CA GLY A 18 -8.37 -33.36 4.43
C GLY A 18 -7.27 -33.38 3.36
N HIS A 19 -7.31 -34.32 2.43
CA HIS A 19 -6.31 -34.47 1.37
C HIS A 19 -6.73 -33.75 0.08
N ILE A 20 -5.75 -33.13 -0.58
CA ILE A 20 -5.96 -32.49 -1.89
C ILE A 20 -5.56 -33.50 -2.97
N LEU A 21 -6.57 -34.00 -3.70
CA LEU A 21 -6.40 -34.92 -4.81
C LEU A 21 -6.35 -34.13 -6.14
N HIS A 22 -5.45 -34.53 -7.02
CA HIS A 22 -5.40 -34.02 -8.39
C HIS A 22 -6.08 -35.04 -9.30
N VAL A 23 -7.15 -34.61 -9.97
CA VAL A 23 -7.98 -35.47 -10.82
C VAL A 23 -7.88 -34.97 -12.27
N ASP A 24 -7.72 -35.91 -13.21
CA ASP A 24 -7.80 -35.58 -14.64
C ASP A 24 -9.27 -35.28 -15.00
N PRO A 25 -9.60 -34.10 -15.54
CA PRO A 25 -10.98 -33.74 -15.83
C PRO A 25 -11.61 -34.55 -16.98
N ILE A 26 -10.82 -35.25 -17.80
CA ILE A 26 -11.35 -36.02 -18.94
C ILE A 26 -11.64 -37.47 -18.54
N THR A 27 -10.74 -38.09 -17.78
CA THR A 27 -10.85 -39.51 -17.40
C THR A 27 -11.38 -39.74 -15.99
N GLY A 28 -11.31 -38.75 -15.09
CA GLY A 28 -11.74 -38.89 -13.69
C GLY A 28 -10.76 -39.66 -12.81
N ASP A 29 -9.59 -40.04 -13.33
CA ASP A 29 -8.59 -40.79 -12.59
C ASP A 29 -7.85 -39.91 -11.58
N ILE A 30 -7.61 -40.45 -10.37
CA ILE A 30 -6.82 -39.80 -9.33
C ILE A 30 -5.34 -39.98 -9.67
N ILE A 31 -4.68 -38.88 -10.02
CA ILE A 31 -3.26 -38.89 -10.38
C ILE A 31 -2.46 -38.92 -9.06
N ALA A 32 -2.21 -40.11 -8.53
CA ALA A 32 -1.33 -40.30 -7.37
C ALA A 32 0.12 -39.95 -7.74
N ARG A 33 0.52 -38.68 -7.58
CA ARG A 33 1.93 -38.30 -7.68
C ARG A 33 2.58 -38.30 -6.29
N LYS A 34 3.08 -39.48 -5.91
CA LYS A 34 4.24 -39.61 -5.04
C LYS A 34 5.47 -39.69 -5.94
N ASP A 35 5.97 -38.52 -6.35
CA ASP A 35 7.38 -38.24 -6.64
C ASP A 35 7.50 -36.78 -7.13
N MET A 36 8.23 -36.00 -6.35
CA MET A 36 8.61 -34.64 -6.69
C MET A 36 9.66 -34.70 -7.81
N ILE A 37 9.22 -34.78 -9.08
CA ILE A 37 10.11 -34.51 -10.20
C ILE A 37 10.46 -33.02 -10.14
N ARG A 38 11.64 -32.69 -9.60
CA ARG A 38 12.25 -31.36 -9.84
C ARG A 38 12.27 -31.18 -11.36
N ARG A 39 11.50 -30.23 -11.89
CA ARG A 39 11.70 -29.77 -13.26
C ARG A 39 13.19 -29.42 -13.38
N LYS A 40 13.93 -30.04 -14.31
CA LYS A 40 15.32 -29.66 -14.62
C LYS A 40 15.35 -28.14 -14.73
N GLY A 41 16.08 -27.50 -13.83
CA GLY A 41 15.99 -26.06 -13.62
C GLY A 41 16.42 -25.28 -14.87
N PRO A 42 15.93 -24.04 -15.05
CA PRO A 42 16.35 -23.13 -16.12
C PRO A 42 17.83 -22.69 -16.04
N GLU A 43 18.61 -23.29 -15.15
CA GLU A 43 20.01 -22.96 -14.88
C GLU A 43 20.89 -23.07 -16.13
N ALA A 44 20.63 -24.05 -17.00
CA ALA A 44 21.32 -24.17 -18.28
C ALA A 44 20.99 -23.01 -19.23
N GLN A 45 19.76 -22.49 -19.21
CA GLN A 45 19.37 -21.32 -20.01
C GLN A 45 20.02 -20.04 -19.46
N TYR A 46 20.12 -19.91 -18.14
CA TYR A 46 20.82 -18.79 -17.51
C TYR A 46 22.32 -18.83 -17.77
N GLN A 47 22.95 -20.00 -17.73
CA GLN A 47 24.36 -20.14 -18.06
C GLN A 47 24.64 -19.85 -19.53
N ALA A 48 23.77 -20.30 -20.45
CA ALA A 48 23.88 -19.99 -21.87
C ALA A 48 23.70 -18.49 -22.14
N TRP A 49 22.72 -17.84 -21.51
CA TRP A 49 22.52 -16.39 -21.61
C TRP A 49 23.72 -15.60 -21.03
N ALA A 50 24.26 -16.04 -19.90
CA ALA A 50 25.44 -15.42 -19.30
C ALA A 50 26.70 -15.59 -20.16
N ALA A 51 26.87 -16.75 -20.82
CA ALA A 51 27.95 -16.96 -21.78
C ALA A 51 27.81 -16.06 -23.01
N GLN A 52 26.58 -15.93 -23.55
CA GLN A 52 26.28 -15.04 -24.66
C GLN A 52 26.59 -13.57 -24.32
N ARG A 53 26.25 -13.13 -23.10
CA ARG A 53 26.56 -11.77 -22.64
C ARG A 53 28.05 -11.52 -22.47
N ARG A 54 28.82 -12.50 -21.96
CA ARG A 54 30.29 -12.39 -21.86
C ARG A 54 31.00 -12.38 -23.21
N ALA A 55 30.40 -13.01 -24.22
CA ALA A 55 30.95 -13.05 -25.58
C ALA A 55 30.56 -11.83 -26.43
N ASP A 56 29.70 -10.93 -25.93
CA ASP A 56 29.29 -9.73 -26.64
C ASP A 56 30.45 -8.72 -26.69
N ALA A 57 30.93 -8.43 -27.90
CA ALA A 57 32.06 -7.52 -28.12
C ALA A 57 31.75 -6.08 -27.70
N ASN A 58 30.47 -5.72 -27.59
CA ASN A 58 30.05 -4.37 -27.19
C ASN A 58 30.02 -4.17 -25.67
N LEU A 59 30.12 -5.25 -24.87
CA LEU A 59 30.01 -5.16 -23.41
C LEU A 59 31.07 -4.25 -22.79
N THR A 60 32.29 -4.26 -23.33
CA THR A 60 33.39 -3.41 -22.87
C THR A 60 33.12 -1.94 -23.17
N THR A 61 32.53 -1.65 -24.34
CA THR A 61 32.15 -0.30 -24.77
C THR A 61 31.00 0.24 -23.93
N ASP A 62 30.00 -0.59 -23.64
CA ASP A 62 28.88 -0.24 -22.76
C ASP A 62 29.35 0.06 -21.33
N HIS A 63 30.28 -0.75 -20.80
CA HIS A 63 30.88 -0.52 -19.49
C HIS A 63 31.66 0.80 -19.43
N ALA A 64 32.48 1.09 -20.45
CA ALA A 64 33.20 2.35 -20.54
C ALA A 64 32.26 3.57 -20.63
N THR A 65 31.17 3.45 -21.40
CA THR A 65 30.15 4.48 -21.54
C THR A 65 29.41 4.74 -20.23
N ALA A 66 29.05 3.68 -19.50
CA ALA A 66 28.42 3.80 -18.18
C ALA A 66 29.35 4.47 -17.14
N GLN A 67 30.64 4.10 -17.12
CA GLN A 67 31.64 4.73 -16.25
C GLN A 67 31.88 6.21 -16.60
N ALA A 68 31.93 6.55 -17.89
CA ALA A 68 32.03 7.94 -18.35
C ALA A 68 30.79 8.78 -18.00
N SER A 69 29.61 8.14 -17.88
CA SER A 69 28.37 8.80 -17.47
C SER A 69 28.36 9.09 -15.97
N LEU A 70 28.82 8.14 -15.16
CA LEU A 70 28.94 8.30 -13.70
C LEU A 70 29.92 9.40 -13.29
N SER A 71 31.03 9.54 -14.03
CA SER A 71 32.04 10.58 -13.76
C SER A 71 31.61 11.99 -14.15
N LYS A 72 30.55 12.15 -14.97
CA LYS A 72 29.97 13.45 -15.33
C LYS A 72 28.93 13.96 -14.34
N VAL A 73 28.51 13.13 -13.38
CA VAL A 73 27.59 13.54 -12.32
C VAL A 73 28.36 14.34 -11.28
N VAL A 74 28.40 15.65 -11.44
CA VAL A 74 28.89 16.58 -10.41
C VAL A 74 27.87 16.54 -9.25
N PRO A 75 28.27 16.20 -8.02
CA PRO A 75 27.37 16.27 -6.88
C PRO A 75 27.06 17.74 -6.60
N VAL A 76 25.82 18.15 -6.85
CA VAL A 76 25.30 19.44 -6.37
C VAL A 76 25.19 19.34 -4.86
N VAL A 77 26.19 19.88 -4.16
CA VAL A 77 26.17 20.02 -2.70
C VAL A 77 25.45 21.34 -2.39
N GLU A 78 24.15 21.28 -2.17
CA GLU A 78 23.44 22.36 -1.46
C GLU A 78 23.88 22.35 0.00
N ALA A 79 24.24 23.53 0.53
CA ALA A 79 24.68 23.72 1.89
C ALA A 79 23.54 23.39 2.87
N VAL A 80 23.79 22.44 3.78
CA VAL A 80 22.84 22.02 4.82
C VAL A 80 23.34 22.53 6.17
N ASP A 81 22.50 23.33 6.83
CA ASP A 81 22.63 23.83 8.21
C ASP A 81 22.88 22.71 9.24
N PRO A 82 23.46 23.03 10.43
CA PRO A 82 24.02 22.04 11.35
C PRO A 82 22.99 21.00 11.83
N ILE A 83 23.25 19.77 11.42
CA ILE A 83 22.43 18.58 11.66
C ILE A 83 22.59 18.12 13.11
N THR A 84 21.50 18.18 13.88
CA THR A 84 21.34 17.38 15.10
C THR A 84 21.39 15.90 14.74
N LYS A 85 22.15 15.14 15.53
CA LYS A 85 22.58 13.74 15.30
C LYS A 85 21.51 12.88 14.60
N LYS A 86 21.65 12.66 13.29
CA LYS A 86 20.82 11.72 12.52
C LYS A 86 21.10 10.30 12.97
N SER A 87 20.12 9.67 13.62
CA SER A 87 20.11 8.23 13.86
C SER A 87 20.27 7.49 12.53
N ARG A 88 21.22 6.56 12.44
CA ARG A 88 21.34 5.63 11.30
C ARG A 88 20.02 4.86 11.16
N GLY A 89 19.31 5.08 10.07
CA GLY A 89 18.03 4.44 9.75
C GLY A 89 17.47 4.95 8.42
N ARG A 90 16.46 4.23 7.88
CA ARG A 90 15.67 4.71 6.73
C ARG A 90 15.16 6.13 7.06
N PRO A 91 15.26 7.10 6.13
CA PRO A 91 14.71 8.43 6.36
C PRO A 91 13.28 8.34 6.88
N LYS A 92 12.92 9.17 7.86
CA LYS A 92 11.55 9.29 8.32
C LYS A 92 10.69 9.60 7.10
N THR A 93 9.80 8.68 6.74
CA THR A 93 8.90 8.88 5.60
C THR A 93 7.79 9.81 6.05
N ILE A 94 8.04 11.11 5.87
CA ILE A 94 7.04 12.15 6.01
C ILE A 94 6.29 12.20 4.68
N PHE A 95 4.97 12.02 4.73
CA PHE A 95 4.12 12.08 3.55
C PHE A 95 3.24 13.33 3.62
N LYS A 96 3.34 14.19 2.61
CA LYS A 96 2.44 15.35 2.46
C LYS A 96 1.06 14.84 2.08
N ASN A 97 0.05 15.16 2.87
CA ASN A 97 -1.30 14.64 2.67
C ASN A 97 -2.10 15.53 1.71
N PRO A 98 -2.38 15.08 0.47
CA PRO A 98 -3.17 15.86 -0.49
C PRO A 98 -4.65 15.95 -0.12
N ALA A 99 -5.16 15.05 0.74
CA ALA A 99 -6.56 15.01 1.14
C ALA A 99 -6.85 15.88 2.38
N ALA A 100 -5.83 16.31 3.12
CA ALA A 100 -5.99 16.96 4.43
C ALA A 100 -6.93 18.18 4.40
N ALA A 101 -6.82 19.01 3.36
CA ALA A 101 -7.67 20.20 3.20
C ALA A 101 -9.15 19.85 2.99
N PHE A 102 -9.45 18.70 2.36
CA PHE A 102 -10.81 18.30 2.04
C PHE A 102 -11.49 17.53 3.18
N MET A 103 -10.72 16.93 4.09
CA MET A 103 -11.25 16.06 5.14
C MET A 103 -12.38 16.68 5.99
N PRO A 104 -12.32 17.96 6.40
CA PRO A 104 -13.42 18.59 7.16
C PRO A 104 -14.77 18.61 6.43
N PHE A 105 -14.76 18.65 5.10
CA PHE A 105 -15.97 18.67 4.26
C PHE A 105 -16.44 17.27 3.87
N LEU A 106 -15.52 16.30 3.91
CA LEU A 106 -15.77 14.91 3.53
C LEU A 106 -16.27 14.05 4.69
N VAL A 107 -16.00 14.49 5.93
CA VAL A 107 -16.33 13.77 7.16
C VAL A 107 -17.24 14.64 8.01
N GLY A 108 -18.43 14.13 8.31
CA GLY A 108 -19.44 14.81 9.10
C GLY A 108 -19.01 15.10 10.55
N PRO A 109 -19.73 15.99 11.25
CA PRO A 109 -19.34 16.57 12.55
C PRO A 109 -19.18 15.57 13.72
N SER A 110 -19.53 14.29 13.55
CA SER A 110 -19.38 13.27 14.61
C SER A 110 -17.93 12.90 14.95
N VAL A 111 -16.91 13.32 14.18
CA VAL A 111 -15.52 12.91 14.44
C VAL A 111 -14.82 13.75 15.52
N GLU A 112 -15.30 14.96 15.82
CA GLU A 112 -14.70 15.85 16.81
C GLU A 112 -15.00 15.46 18.28
N GLN A 113 -16.08 14.73 18.55
CA GLN A 113 -16.57 14.55 19.93
C GLN A 113 -15.91 13.44 20.76
N LEU A 114 -15.08 12.58 20.19
CA LEU A 114 -14.50 11.46 20.94
C LEU A 114 -13.04 11.67 21.35
N ALA A 115 -12.76 12.82 21.96
CA ALA A 115 -11.58 12.98 22.80
C ALA A 115 -11.81 12.16 24.10
N CYS A 116 -11.09 11.05 24.21
CA CYS A 116 -10.78 10.37 25.47
C CYS A 116 -11.95 10.07 26.43
N THR A 117 -12.98 9.35 25.99
CA THR A 117 -13.82 8.59 26.94
C THR A 117 -13.29 7.16 26.97
N GLY A 118 -12.40 6.90 27.94
CA GLY A 118 -12.18 5.55 28.38
C GLY A 118 -13.46 5.09 29.05
N ASP A 119 -14.18 4.17 28.42
CA ASP A 119 -14.86 3.08 29.12
C ASP A 119 -15.43 2.09 28.10
N LYS A 120 -15.53 0.85 28.57
CA LYS A 120 -15.81 -0.36 27.84
C LYS A 120 -17.07 -0.22 26.97
N GLN A 121 -16.89 -0.24 25.66
CA GLN A 121 -17.96 -0.56 24.73
C GLN A 121 -17.41 -1.57 23.73
N ASP A 122 -17.82 -2.82 23.97
CA ASP A 122 -17.41 -3.99 23.24
C ASP A 122 -18.11 -4.02 21.86
N GLU A 123 -17.30 -4.04 20.80
CA GLU A 123 -17.44 -4.80 19.55
C GLU A 123 -18.61 -4.57 18.54
N GLU A 124 -19.52 -3.60 18.67
CA GLU A 124 -20.63 -3.47 17.67
C GLU A 124 -20.86 -2.11 16.96
N ASP A 125 -20.15 -1.01 17.29
CA ASP A 125 -20.44 0.31 16.69
C ASP A 125 -19.30 0.91 15.80
N ASP A 126 -18.49 0.07 15.14
CA ASP A 126 -17.34 0.55 14.33
C ASP A 126 -17.66 0.80 12.83
N ASP A 127 -18.90 0.55 12.35
CA ASP A 127 -19.15 0.36 10.90
C ASP A 127 -19.76 1.56 10.13
N HIS A 128 -20.17 2.65 10.79
CA HIS A 128 -20.71 3.83 10.10
C HIS A 128 -20.04 5.12 10.54
N ILE A 129 -18.84 5.34 10.01
CA ILE A 129 -18.20 6.66 10.09
C ILE A 129 -19.06 7.65 9.30
N ALA A 130 -19.25 8.85 9.86
CA ALA A 130 -19.98 9.97 9.26
C ALA A 130 -19.35 10.54 7.98
N ALA A 131 -18.55 9.78 7.22
CA ALA A 131 -17.95 10.20 5.97
C ALA A 131 -18.93 9.99 4.80
N ARG A 132 -18.76 10.75 3.72
CA ARG A 132 -19.45 10.44 2.44
C ARG A 132 -19.16 8.97 2.08
N ALA A 133 -20.15 8.21 1.63
CA ALA A 133 -20.03 6.76 1.43
C ALA A 133 -18.81 6.34 0.58
N TRP A 134 -18.53 7.06 -0.50
CA TRP A 134 -17.37 6.79 -1.35
C TRP A 134 -16.01 7.02 -0.66
N VAL A 135 -15.95 7.92 0.32
CA VAL A 135 -14.74 8.16 1.13
C VAL A 135 -14.51 6.97 2.05
N ASP A 136 -15.59 6.50 2.67
CA ASP A 136 -15.55 5.34 3.55
C ASP A 136 -15.13 4.06 2.79
N ASP A 137 -15.65 3.85 1.58
CA ASP A 137 -15.23 2.76 0.69
C ASP A 137 -13.72 2.81 0.38
N ILE A 138 -13.19 4.01 0.09
CA ILE A 138 -11.75 4.20 -0.17
C ILE A 138 -10.93 3.90 1.08
N ILE A 139 -11.39 4.31 2.26
CA ILE A 139 -10.71 4.09 3.54
C ILE A 139 -10.69 2.59 3.85
N HIS A 140 -11.83 1.92 3.81
CA HIS A 140 -11.95 0.48 4.04
C HIS A 140 -11.12 -0.33 3.04
N GLY A 141 -11.21 -0.01 1.75
CA GLY A 141 -10.37 -0.62 0.72
C GLY A 141 -8.87 -0.41 0.97
N SER A 142 -8.48 0.78 1.44
CA SER A 142 -7.08 1.09 1.77
C SER A 142 -6.59 0.32 3.00
N ILE A 143 -7.45 0.13 4.00
CA ILE A 143 -7.13 -0.67 5.18
C ILE A 143 -6.90 -2.13 4.79
N LEU A 144 -7.83 -2.72 4.02
CA LEU A 144 -7.75 -4.11 3.58
C LEU A 144 -6.51 -4.37 2.71
N THR A 145 -6.18 -3.44 1.82
CA THR A 145 -5.04 -3.58 0.90
C THR A 145 -3.69 -3.28 1.56
N SER A 146 -3.60 -2.21 2.35
CA SER A 146 -2.31 -1.66 2.79
C SER A 146 -1.88 -2.07 4.19
N ALA A 147 -2.81 -2.22 5.14
CA ALA A 147 -2.51 -2.52 6.54
C ALA A 147 -2.28 -4.01 6.83
N LYS A 148 -2.67 -4.88 5.89
CA LYS A 148 -2.69 -6.36 5.99
C LYS A 148 -3.68 -6.85 7.05
N THR A 149 -4.18 -8.06 6.89
CA THR A 149 -4.98 -8.76 7.91
C THR A 149 -4.12 -9.79 8.65
N SER A 150 -4.55 -10.22 9.84
CA SER A 150 -3.91 -11.29 10.60
C SER A 150 -5.01 -12.11 11.26
N ASN A 151 -5.02 -13.44 11.03
CA ASN A 151 -6.10 -14.34 11.45
C ASN A 151 -7.50 -13.86 11.03
N GLY A 152 -7.63 -13.34 9.81
CA GLY A 152 -8.91 -12.81 9.30
C GLY A 152 -9.33 -11.47 9.89
N LYS A 153 -8.65 -10.96 10.92
CA LYS A 153 -8.96 -9.67 11.55
C LYS A 153 -8.16 -8.53 10.93
N ILE A 154 -8.82 -7.39 10.78
CA ILE A 154 -8.18 -6.14 10.36
C ILE A 154 -7.26 -5.65 11.49
N ASN A 155 -6.05 -5.24 11.11
CA ASN A 155 -5.00 -4.89 12.08
C ASN A 155 -5.04 -3.43 12.57
N VAL A 156 -5.92 -2.60 12.02
CA VAL A 156 -6.03 -1.16 12.30
C VAL A 156 -7.50 -0.76 12.30
N LYS A 157 -7.89 0.16 13.18
CA LYS A 157 -9.25 0.70 13.22
C LYS A 157 -9.45 1.78 12.16
N ALA A 158 -10.61 1.81 11.50
CA ALA A 158 -10.91 2.81 10.48
C ALA A 158 -10.85 4.24 11.03
N ARG A 159 -11.38 4.44 12.24
CA ARG A 159 -11.30 5.71 12.98
C ARG A 159 -9.85 6.21 13.17
N ALA A 160 -8.89 5.33 13.38
CA ALA A 160 -7.48 5.72 13.51
C ALA A 160 -6.89 6.20 12.18
N VAL A 161 -7.31 5.59 11.06
CA VAL A 161 -6.93 6.02 9.71
C VAL A 161 -7.54 7.38 9.37
N ILE A 162 -8.81 7.60 9.72
CA ILE A 162 -9.48 8.89 9.53
C ILE A 162 -8.77 10.00 10.28
N ARG A 163 -8.43 9.79 11.56
CA ARG A 163 -7.63 10.76 12.33
C ARG A 163 -6.32 11.11 11.65
N ALA A 164 -5.63 10.12 11.10
CA ALA A 164 -4.39 10.36 10.36
C ALA A 164 -4.62 11.16 9.05
N LEU A 165 -5.77 11.01 8.39
CA LEU A 165 -6.12 11.77 7.20
C LEU A 165 -6.38 13.26 7.47
N PHE A 166 -6.67 13.65 8.71
CA PHE A 166 -6.75 15.08 9.09
C PHE A 166 -5.36 15.73 9.27
N LEU A 167 -4.28 14.95 9.33
CA LEU A 167 -2.93 15.49 9.45
C LEU A 167 -2.46 16.04 8.10
N SER A 168 -1.86 17.23 8.10
CA SER A 168 -1.20 17.79 6.92
C SER A 168 0.01 16.95 6.48
N GLU A 169 0.67 16.31 7.44
CA GLU A 169 1.78 15.39 7.23
C GLU A 169 1.52 14.05 7.93
N ILE A 170 1.46 12.98 7.16
CA ILE A 170 1.28 11.63 7.68
C ILE A 170 2.65 11.01 7.94
N SER A 171 2.90 10.61 9.18
CA SER A 171 4.08 9.85 9.57
C SER A 171 3.72 8.84 10.65
N ALA A 172 4.55 7.80 10.82
CA ALA A 172 4.34 6.82 11.88
C ALA A 172 4.42 7.44 13.29
N GLU A 173 5.23 8.49 13.47
CA GLU A 173 5.36 9.21 14.75
C GLU A 173 4.10 10.02 15.04
N ALA A 174 3.53 10.69 14.03
CA ALA A 174 2.28 11.44 14.20
C ALA A 174 1.06 10.53 14.44
N CYS A 175 1.08 9.31 13.91
CA CYS A 175 0.05 8.29 14.17
C CYS A 175 0.26 7.53 15.49
N GLN A 176 1.38 7.74 16.20
CA GLN A 176 1.69 7.02 17.42
C GLN A 176 0.97 7.65 18.61
N THR A 177 0.17 6.85 19.31
CA THR A 177 -0.50 7.23 20.56
C THR A 177 -0.10 6.24 21.66
N CYS A 178 -0.49 6.51 22.91
CA CYS A 178 -0.33 5.54 24.00
C CYS A 178 -1.07 4.22 23.74
N GLU A 179 -2.12 4.24 22.90
CA GLU A 179 -2.92 3.06 22.54
C GLU A 179 -2.27 2.21 21.44
N TYR A 180 -1.41 2.80 20.61
CA TYR A 180 -0.88 2.14 19.42
C TYR A 180 0.62 1.88 19.51
N SER A 181 0.99 0.60 19.38
CA SER A 181 2.38 0.21 19.15
C SER A 181 2.95 0.90 17.90
N LEU A 182 4.28 1.07 17.84
CA LEU A 182 4.97 1.61 16.66
C LEU A 182 4.59 0.84 15.38
N ARG A 183 4.44 -0.48 15.47
CA ARG A 183 4.04 -1.33 14.33
C ARG A 183 2.61 -1.03 13.87
N THR A 184 1.70 -0.77 14.80
CA THR A 184 0.32 -0.36 14.49
C THR A 184 0.30 1.04 13.87
N ALA A 185 1.06 1.99 14.44
CA ALA A 185 1.18 3.35 13.91
C ALA A 185 1.74 3.37 12.48
N GLN A 186 2.73 2.53 12.17
CA GLN A 186 3.24 2.35 10.80
C GLN A 186 2.18 1.82 9.83
N ARG A 187 1.34 0.88 10.28
CA ARG A 187 0.23 0.34 9.46
C ARG A 187 -0.85 1.40 9.23
N ILE A 188 -1.20 2.17 10.25
CA ILE A 188 -2.14 3.29 10.16
C ILE A 188 -1.61 4.32 9.15
N ALA A 189 -0.36 4.77 9.30
CA ALA A 189 0.27 5.71 8.39
C ALA A 189 0.25 5.20 6.95
N LYS A 190 0.58 3.92 6.73
CA LYS A 190 0.55 3.32 5.39
C LYS A 190 -0.86 3.30 4.78
N ALA A 191 -1.87 2.89 5.55
CA ALA A 191 -3.26 2.87 5.09
C ALA A 191 -3.76 4.30 4.81
N ALA A 192 -3.44 5.27 5.66
CA ALA A 192 -3.79 6.67 5.48
C ALA A 192 -3.12 7.27 4.24
N CYS A 193 -1.84 6.99 3.99
CA CYS A 193 -1.17 7.43 2.75
C CYS A 193 -1.86 6.85 1.50
N HIS A 194 -2.26 5.59 1.53
CA HIS A 194 -2.97 4.95 0.41
C HIS A 194 -4.35 5.59 0.21
N ALA A 195 -5.11 5.77 1.28
CA ALA A 195 -6.43 6.42 1.24
C ALA A 195 -6.34 7.88 0.77
N ALA A 196 -5.35 8.64 1.22
CA ALA A 196 -5.15 10.02 0.81
C ALA A 196 -4.95 10.16 -0.71
N HIS A 197 -4.15 9.27 -1.32
CA HIS A 197 -4.02 9.23 -2.78
C HIS A 197 -5.32 8.81 -3.46
N GLY A 198 -6.03 7.83 -2.91
CA GLY A 198 -7.32 7.38 -3.43
C GLY A 198 -8.36 8.50 -3.45
N ILE A 199 -8.47 9.24 -2.35
CA ILE A 199 -9.37 10.39 -2.20
C ILE A 199 -8.98 11.50 -3.18
N ALA A 200 -7.70 11.88 -3.23
CA ALA A 200 -7.23 12.90 -4.16
C ALA A 200 -7.51 12.52 -5.62
N SER A 201 -7.19 11.28 -6.00
CA SER A 201 -7.47 10.75 -7.35
C SER A 201 -8.97 10.67 -7.64
N TYR A 202 -9.81 10.41 -6.64
CA TYR A 202 -11.26 10.45 -6.82
C TYR A 202 -11.75 11.88 -7.09
N ILE A 203 -11.32 12.85 -6.30
CA ILE A 203 -11.67 14.27 -6.47
C ILE A 203 -11.24 14.77 -7.86
N GLU A 204 -10.01 14.45 -8.29
CA GLU A 204 -9.49 14.84 -9.61
C GLU A 204 -10.33 14.30 -10.77
N ARG A 205 -10.93 13.11 -10.61
CA ARG A 205 -11.81 12.50 -11.64
C ARG A 205 -13.24 13.07 -11.64
N HIS A 206 -13.61 13.84 -10.61
CA HIS A 206 -14.95 14.40 -10.45
C HIS A 206 -14.89 15.93 -10.38
N PRO A 207 -14.77 16.64 -11.53
CA PRO A 207 -14.50 18.07 -11.56
C PRO A 207 -15.60 18.92 -10.91
N ALA A 208 -16.87 18.49 -10.97
CA ALA A 208 -17.97 19.18 -10.30
C ALA A 208 -17.81 19.15 -8.77
N LEU A 209 -17.48 17.99 -8.21
CA LEU A 209 -17.23 17.81 -6.77
C LEU A 209 -15.96 18.55 -6.34
N LYS A 210 -14.93 18.57 -7.19
CA LYS A 210 -13.72 19.35 -6.94
C LYS A 210 -14.02 20.85 -6.83
N ALA A 211 -14.80 21.40 -7.75
CA ALA A 211 -15.18 22.81 -7.75
C ALA A 211 -16.02 23.19 -6.52
N GLU A 212 -16.94 22.31 -6.09
CA GLU A 212 -17.71 22.47 -4.85
C GLU A 212 -16.79 22.56 -3.63
N LEU A 213 -15.87 21.59 -3.46
CA LEU A 213 -14.93 21.56 -2.34
C LEU A 213 -13.96 22.74 -2.33
N GLU A 214 -13.46 23.17 -3.50
CA GLU A 214 -12.58 24.34 -3.62
C GLU A 214 -13.32 25.64 -3.27
N ALA A 215 -14.61 25.75 -3.60
CA ALA A 215 -15.44 26.88 -3.21
C ALA A 215 -15.67 26.91 -1.68
N GLU A 216 -15.97 25.76 -1.06
CA GLU A 216 -16.13 25.65 0.39
C GLU A 216 -14.83 26.01 1.13
N LEU A 217 -13.68 25.54 0.64
CA LEU A 217 -12.36 25.92 1.15
C LEU A 217 -12.09 27.41 1.06
N ALA A 218 -12.48 28.05 -0.05
CA ALA A 218 -12.31 29.50 -0.21
C ALA A 218 -13.17 30.29 0.78
N VAL A 219 -14.41 29.84 1.02
CA VAL A 219 -15.31 30.46 2.03
C VAL A 219 -14.74 30.31 3.44
N GLU A 220 -14.24 29.13 3.80
CA GLU A 220 -13.64 28.91 5.13
C GLU A 220 -12.37 29.76 5.31
N ALA A 221 -11.53 29.87 4.29
CA ALA A 221 -10.33 30.69 4.32
C ALA A 221 -10.66 32.18 4.51
N LEU A 222 -11.73 32.67 3.88
CA LEU A 222 -12.23 34.04 4.08
C LEU A 222 -12.73 34.24 5.52
N PHE A 223 -13.47 33.27 6.07
CA PHE A 223 -13.99 33.36 7.44
C PHE A 223 -12.86 33.40 8.47
N ARG A 224 -11.80 32.59 8.31
CA ARG A 224 -10.64 32.61 9.23
C ARG A 224 -9.76 33.85 9.12
N ALA A 225 -9.86 34.60 8.02
CA ALA A 225 -9.10 35.82 7.78
C ALA A 225 -9.79 37.09 8.30
N SER A 226 -11.07 37.02 8.66
CA SER A 226 -11.87 38.10 9.26
C SER A 226 -11.82 38.08 10.79
#